data_AF-A0A7S2E1U5-F1
#
_entry.id   AF-A0A7S2E1U5-F1
#
_cell.length_a   1.000
_cell.length_b   1.000
_cell.length_c   1.000
_cell.angle_alpha   90.00
_cell.angle_beta   90.00
_cell.angle_gamma   90.00
#
_symmetry.space_group_name_H-M   'P 1'
#
loop_
_entity.id
_entity.type
_entity.pdbx_description
1 polymer ?
#
loop_
_entity_poly.entity_id
_entity_poly.type
_entity_poly.pdbx_seq_one_letter_code
_entity_poly.pdbx_strand_id
1 'polypeptide(L)'
;VAPNHSMTHVLNAALREVLGDGVEQRGSLCNDEKLRFDFSNKKAMTAKQLRATEEIVAKSITNAEPVTSKVMPLAEAQEIDGVRAVFGEVYPDPVRVVSVGTDTSVEFCGGTH
;
A
#
# COMPACT_ATOMS: atom_id res chain seq x y z
N VAL A 1 4.01 13.87 6.52
CA VAL A 1 3.64 13.37 5.17
C VAL A 1 4.33 12.06 4.83
N ALA A 2 5.66 11.99 4.68
CA ALA A 2 6.36 10.76 4.27
C ALA A 2 6.06 9.50 5.12
N PRO A 3 6.07 9.55 6.48
CA PRO A 3 5.69 8.39 7.30
C PRO A 3 4.26 7.92 7.04
N ASN A 4 3.31 8.85 6.97
CA ASN A 4 1.90 8.55 6.69
C ASN A 4 1.72 7.93 5.30
N HIS A 5 2.53 8.36 4.32
CA HIS A 5 2.47 7.82 2.98
C HIS A 5 3.03 6.39 2.91
N SER A 6 4.18 6.13 3.55
CA SER A 6 4.73 4.77 3.71
C SER A 6 3.74 3.84 4.42
N MET A 7 3.08 4.33 5.47
CA MET A 7 2.06 3.55 6.19
C MET A 7 0.76 3.35 5.40
N THR A 8 0.51 4.12 4.34
CA THR A 8 -0.61 3.88 3.43
C THR A 8 -0.43 2.54 2.71
N HIS A 9 0.78 2.27 2.21
CA HIS A 9 1.11 1.02 1.51
C HIS A 9 1.01 -0.19 2.43
N VAL A 10 1.53 -0.08 3.65
CA VAL A 10 1.44 -1.14 4.66
C VAL A 10 -0.02 -1.40 5.06
N LEU A 11 -0.81 -0.34 5.27
CA LEU A 11 -2.23 -0.48 5.60
C LEU A 11 -3.03 -1.13 4.46
N ASN A 12 -2.75 -0.75 3.21
CA ASN A 12 -3.37 -1.36 2.04
C ASN A 12 -3.09 -2.87 1.96
N ALA A 13 -1.83 -3.25 2.14
CA ALA A 13 -1.43 -4.66 2.18
C ALA A 13 -2.13 -5.43 3.33
N ALA A 14 -2.11 -4.88 4.54
CA ALA A 14 -2.74 -5.50 5.72
C ALA A 14 -4.25 -5.69 5.55
N LEU A 15 -4.94 -4.70 4.98
CA LEU A 15 -6.37 -4.79 4.69
C LEU A 15 -6.68 -5.94 3.72
N ARG A 16 -5.85 -6.12 2.69
CA ARG A 16 -6.02 -7.23 1.73
C ARG A 16 -5.73 -8.59 2.35
N GLU A 17 -4.71 -8.69 3.20
CA GLU A 17 -4.41 -9.93 3.92
C GLU A 17 -5.58 -10.36 4.82
N VAL A 18 -6.22 -9.39 5.50
CA VAL A 18 -7.30 -9.66 6.45
C VAL A 18 -8.66 -9.86 5.77
N LEU A 19 -8.95 -9.10 4.71
CA LEU A 19 -10.27 -9.04 4.07
C LEU A 19 -10.34 -9.79 2.73
N GLY A 20 -9.20 -10.15 2.15
CA GLY A 20 -9.06 -10.81 0.85
C GLY A 20 -8.97 -9.84 -0.34
N ASP A 21 -8.89 -10.41 -1.55
CA ASP A 21 -8.61 -9.68 -2.79
C ASP A 21 -9.74 -8.77 -3.31
N GLY A 22 -10.92 -8.78 -2.67
CA GLY A 22 -12.04 -7.89 -3.04
C GLY A 22 -11.90 -6.45 -2.55
N VAL A 23 -10.82 -6.13 -1.85
CA VAL A 23 -10.55 -4.80 -1.33
C VAL A 23 -9.73 -3.99 -2.32
N GLU A 24 -10.30 -2.88 -2.77
CA GLU A 24 -9.67 -1.94 -3.67
C GLU A 24 -9.60 -0.57 -3.03
N GLN A 25 -8.47 0.11 -3.19
CA GLN A 25 -8.32 1.50 -2.79
C GLN A 25 -9.31 2.39 -3.57
N ARG A 26 -9.96 3.31 -2.86
CA ARG A 26 -10.87 4.32 -3.41
C ARG A 26 -10.44 5.75 -3.12
N GLY A 27 -9.49 5.94 -2.21
CA GLY A 27 -8.89 7.24 -1.94
C GLY A 27 -7.90 7.17 -0.78
N SER A 28 -7.00 8.15 -0.72
CA SER A 28 -6.13 8.34 0.43
C SER A 28 -5.92 9.83 0.67
N LEU A 29 -5.72 10.19 1.94
CA LEU A 29 -5.30 11.52 2.37
C LEU A 29 -4.13 11.34 3.32
N CYS A 30 -2.97 11.89 2.94
CA CYS A 30 -1.79 11.95 3.79
C CYS A 30 -1.43 13.41 4.04
N ASN A 31 -1.54 13.87 5.28
CA ASN A 31 -0.98 15.15 5.69
C ASN A 31 0.05 14.93 6.82
N ASP A 32 0.45 16.01 7.47
CA ASP A 32 1.31 16.01 8.65
C ASP A 32 0.63 15.44 9.90
N GLU A 33 -0.67 15.62 10.04
CA GLU A 33 -1.44 15.18 11.21
C GLU A 33 -1.91 13.72 11.13
N LYS A 34 -2.28 13.24 9.94
CA LYS A 34 -2.99 11.95 9.79
C LYS A 34 -2.83 11.30 8.42
N LEU A 35 -3.14 10.02 8.44
CA LEU A 35 -3.48 9.19 7.28
C LEU A 35 -4.98 8.86 7.31
N ARG A 36 -5.69 9.08 6.21
CA ARG A 36 -7.01 8.48 5.94
C ARG A 36 -6.90 7.58 4.71
N PHE A 37 -7.46 6.40 4.79
CA PHE A 37 -7.48 5.43 3.70
C PHE A 37 -8.91 4.96 3.44
N ASP A 38 -9.41 5.20 2.23
CA ASP A 38 -10.75 4.86 1.79
C ASP A 38 -10.66 3.63 0.87
N PHE A 39 -11.41 2.56 1.15
CA PHE A 39 -11.36 1.30 0.41
C PHE A 39 -12.74 0.66 0.22
N SER A 40 -12.89 -0.18 -0.80
CA SER A 40 -14.13 -0.94 -1.02
C SER A 40 -14.22 -2.12 -0.08
N ASN A 41 -15.34 -2.22 0.66
CA ASN A 41 -15.67 -3.40 1.44
C ASN A 41 -17.19 -3.56 1.50
N LYS A 42 -17.68 -4.80 1.47
CA LYS A 42 -19.13 -5.10 1.43
C LYS A 42 -19.85 -4.73 2.73
N LYS A 43 -19.14 -4.77 3.85
CA LYS A 43 -19.67 -4.50 5.20
C LYS A 43 -18.60 -3.79 6.02
N ALA A 44 -19.03 -3.16 7.11
CA ALA A 44 -18.10 -2.63 8.11
C ALA A 44 -17.19 -3.76 8.64
N MET A 45 -15.93 -3.43 8.91
CA MET A 45 -15.00 -4.38 9.52
C MET A 45 -15.46 -4.76 10.92
N THR A 46 -15.32 -6.04 11.25
CA THR A 46 -15.50 -6.49 12.63
C THR A 46 -14.35 -6.03 13.51
N ALA A 47 -14.57 -5.95 14.83
CA ALA A 47 -13.51 -5.63 15.78
C ALA A 47 -12.29 -6.57 15.67
N LYS A 48 -12.52 -7.86 15.33
CA LYS A 48 -11.45 -8.83 15.10
C LYS A 48 -10.62 -8.49 13.86
N GLN A 49 -11.27 -8.12 12.75
CA GLN A 49 -10.57 -7.70 11.53
C GLN A 49 -9.79 -6.41 11.73
N LEU A 50 -10.35 -5.45 12.47
CA LEU A 50 -9.66 -4.21 12.80
C LEU A 50 -8.37 -4.50 13.59
N ARG A 51 -8.46 -5.31 14.66
CA ARG A 51 -7.28 -5.71 15.45
C ARG A 51 -6.24 -6.45 14.63
N ALA A 52 -6.67 -7.41 13.81
CA ALA A 52 -5.75 -8.16 12.94
C ALA A 52 -5.00 -7.23 11.97
N THR A 53 -5.71 -6.24 11.40
CA THR A 53 -5.09 -5.25 10.50
C THR A 53 -4.08 -4.40 11.26
N GLU A 54 -4.43 -3.93 12.45
CA GLU A 54 -3.54 -3.14 13.32
C GLU A 54 -2.29 -3.94 13.73
N GLU A 55 -2.42 -5.21 14.06
CA GLU A 55 -1.31 -6.11 14.41
C GLU A 55 -0.31 -6.28 13.27
N ILE A 56 -0.79 -6.45 12.02
CA ILE A 56 0.07 -6.56 10.84
C ILE A 56 0.84 -5.26 10.61
N VAL A 57 0.14 -4.12 10.71
CA VAL A 57 0.73 -2.79 10.56
C VAL A 57 1.80 -2.54 11.64
N ALA A 58 1.49 -2.83 12.90
CA ALA A 58 2.42 -2.67 14.02
C ALA A 58 3.64 -3.59 13.89
N LYS A 59 3.45 -4.81 13.38
CA LYS A 59 4.54 -5.75 13.10
C LYS A 59 5.50 -5.22 12.05
N SER A 60 5.00 -4.66 10.95
CA SER A 60 5.84 -4.03 9.91
C SER A 60 6.70 -2.90 10.48
N ILE A 61 6.12 -2.06 11.35
CA ILE A 61 6.86 -1.00 12.06
C ILE A 61 7.93 -1.60 12.97
N THR A 62 7.57 -2.61 13.77
CA THR A 62 8.46 -3.25 14.75
C THR A 62 9.64 -3.95 14.07
N ASN A 63 9.41 -4.55 12.91
CA ASN A 63 10.45 -5.18 12.10
C ASN A 63 11.37 -4.18 11.41
N ALA A 64 11.01 -2.89 11.39
CA ALA A 64 11.72 -1.86 10.63
C ALA A 64 11.92 -2.27 9.16
N GLU A 65 10.82 -2.72 8.52
CA GLU A 65 10.84 -3.20 7.14
C GLU A 65 11.49 -2.17 6.19
N PRO A 66 12.42 -2.59 5.32
CA PRO A 66 13.11 -1.66 4.43
C PRO A 66 12.15 -1.06 3.41
N VAL A 67 12.31 0.24 3.16
CA VAL A 67 11.61 0.92 2.06
C VAL A 67 12.60 1.17 0.93
N THR A 68 12.29 0.67 -0.26
CA THR A 68 13.13 0.85 -1.45
C THR A 68 12.31 1.43 -2.60
N SER A 69 12.99 2.08 -3.54
CA SER A 69 12.32 2.52 -4.77
C SER A 69 13.24 2.42 -5.97
N LYS A 70 12.66 2.11 -7.13
CA LYS A 70 13.38 1.98 -8.40
C LYS A 70 12.56 2.60 -9.52
N VAL A 71 13.23 3.29 -10.43
CA VAL A 71 12.64 3.77 -11.69
C VAL A 71 12.99 2.76 -12.78
N MET A 72 12.00 2.33 -13.55
CA MET A 72 12.15 1.30 -14.58
C MET A 72 11.08 1.43 -15.68
N PRO A 73 11.28 0.80 -16.85
CA PRO A 73 10.28 0.79 -17.91
C PRO A 73 8.93 0.28 -17.41
N LEU A 74 7.85 0.94 -17.80
CA LEU A 74 6.49 0.59 -17.34
C LEU A 74 6.15 -0.88 -17.67
N ALA A 75 6.55 -1.35 -18.85
CA ALA A 75 6.34 -2.73 -19.27
C ALA A 75 7.03 -3.74 -18.33
N GLU A 76 8.28 -3.50 -17.95
CA GLU A 76 8.99 -4.36 -16.99
C GLU A 76 8.37 -4.29 -15.58
N ALA A 77 7.94 -3.09 -15.18
CA ALA A 77 7.35 -2.87 -13.88
C ALA A 77 6.02 -3.60 -13.70
N GLN A 78 5.23 -3.74 -14.77
CA GLN A 78 3.95 -4.46 -14.77
C GLN A 78 4.11 -5.97 -14.61
N GLU A 79 5.28 -6.52 -14.93
CA GLU A 79 5.60 -7.96 -14.80
C GLU A 79 6.09 -8.33 -13.39
N ILE A 80 6.31 -7.36 -12.50
CA ILE A 80 6.71 -7.63 -11.11
C ILE A 80 5.57 -8.34 -10.38
N ASP A 81 5.85 -9.51 -9.81
CA ASP A 81 4.85 -10.26 -9.06
C ASP A 81 4.31 -9.45 -7.88
N GLY A 82 2.99 -9.47 -7.71
CA GLY A 82 2.30 -8.72 -6.67
C GLY A 82 2.30 -7.20 -6.83
N VAL A 83 2.90 -6.63 -7.89
CA VAL A 83 2.90 -5.17 -8.12
C VAL A 83 1.49 -4.64 -8.25
N ARG A 84 1.20 -3.56 -7.52
CA ARG A 84 -0.11 -2.94 -7.52
C ARG A 84 -0.08 -1.60 -8.22
N ALA A 85 -1.06 -1.45 -9.10
CA ALA A 85 -1.43 -0.21 -9.73
C ALA A 85 -2.91 0.03 -9.44
N VAL A 86 -3.28 1.29 -9.21
CA VAL A 86 -4.68 1.72 -9.15
C VAL A 86 -5.31 1.57 -10.53
N PHE A 87 -6.43 0.86 -10.60
CA PHE A 87 -7.17 0.64 -11.85
C PHE A 87 -7.68 1.97 -12.43
N GLY A 88 -7.45 2.18 -13.72
CA GLY A 88 -7.89 3.38 -14.45
C GLY A 88 -6.92 4.57 -14.39
N GLU A 89 -5.85 4.48 -13.61
CA GLU A 89 -4.78 5.47 -13.61
C GLU A 89 -3.83 5.26 -14.80
N VAL A 90 -3.32 6.37 -15.36
CA VAL A 90 -2.28 6.35 -16.40
C VAL A 90 -0.94 6.61 -15.72
N TYR A 91 -0.05 5.62 -15.79
CA TYR A 91 1.30 5.74 -15.24
C TYR A 91 2.30 6.23 -16.29
N PRO A 92 3.28 7.05 -15.90
CA PRO A 92 4.35 7.48 -16.81
C PRO A 92 5.27 6.30 -17.14
N ASP A 93 5.96 6.40 -18.28
CA ASP A 93 7.08 5.53 -18.65
C ASP A 93 8.35 6.39 -18.79
N PRO A 94 9.40 6.18 -17.97
CA PRO A 94 9.51 5.14 -16.94
C PRO A 94 8.67 5.42 -15.69
N VAL A 95 8.28 4.34 -15.01
CA VAL A 95 7.49 4.39 -13.76
C VAL A 95 8.39 4.21 -12.55
N ARG A 96 8.00 4.80 -11.42
CA ARG A 96 8.63 4.57 -10.12
C ARG A 96 7.86 3.51 -9.34
N VAL A 97 8.55 2.43 -9.00
CA VAL A 97 8.08 1.36 -8.13
C VAL A 97 8.61 1.60 -6.73
N VAL A 98 7.74 1.54 -5.72
CA VAL A 98 8.08 1.60 -4.31
C VAL A 98 7.76 0.26 -3.67
N SER A 99 8.68 -0.27 -2.87
CA SER A 99 8.51 -1.51 -2.12
C SER A 99 8.73 -1.24 -0.64
N VAL A 100 7.81 -1.75 0.18
CA VAL A 100 7.94 -1.79 1.64
C VAL A 100 8.05 -3.26 2.05
N GLY A 101 9.12 -3.62 2.75
CA GLY A 101 9.45 -5.02 3.04
C GLY A 101 9.72 -5.84 1.78
N THR A 102 10.11 -7.10 1.95
CA THR A 102 10.27 -8.03 0.81
C THR A 102 8.93 -8.54 0.28
N ASP A 103 7.95 -8.69 1.16
CA ASP A 103 6.66 -9.33 0.86
C ASP A 103 5.44 -8.52 1.33
N THR A 104 5.63 -7.29 1.82
CA THR A 104 4.51 -6.50 2.37
C THR A 104 3.77 -5.73 1.27
N SER A 105 4.44 -4.86 0.53
CA SER A 105 3.78 -4.04 -0.50
C SER A 105 4.76 -3.65 -1.61
N VAL A 106 4.30 -3.74 -2.86
CA VAL A 106 5.01 -3.28 -4.06
C VAL A 106 4.01 -2.53 -4.93
N GLU A 107 4.21 -1.22 -5.12
CA GLU A 107 3.22 -0.36 -5.77
C GLU A 107 3.86 0.69 -6.68
N PHE A 108 3.13 1.13 -7.70
CA PHE A 108 3.52 2.30 -8.49
C PHE A 108 3.22 3.57 -7.69
N CYS A 109 4.27 4.31 -7.32
CA CYS A 109 4.12 5.48 -6.44
C CYS A 109 5.15 6.58 -6.70
N GLY A 110 4.64 7.79 -6.95
CA GLY A 110 5.44 9.00 -7.20
C GLY A 110 5.73 9.86 -5.97
N GLY A 111 5.16 9.55 -4.79
CA GLY A 111 5.33 10.39 -3.61
C GLY A 111 6.55 10.06 -2.75
N THR A 112 6.77 10.87 -1.72
CA THR A 112 7.84 10.68 -0.73
C THR A 112 7.48 9.62 0.28
N HIS A 113 8.46 8.83 0.72
CA HIS A 113 8.32 7.72 1.65
C HIS A 113 9.33 7.82 2.79
#